data_AF-H1BDF3-F1
#
_entry.id   AF-H1BDF3-F1
#
_cell.length_a   1.000
_cell.length_b   1.000
_cell.length_c   1.000
_cell.angle_alpha   90.00
_cell.angle_beta   90.00
_cell.angle_gamma   90.00
#
_symmetry.space_group_name_H-M   'P 1'
#
loop_
_entity.id
_entity.type
_entity.pdbx_description
1 polymer ?
#
loop_
_entity_poly.entity_id
_entity_poly.type
_entity_poly.pdbx_seq_one_letter_code
_entity_poly.pdbx_strand_id
1 'polypeptide(L)'
;MLYYFFSNKEKENSYLFNGLEISKDKEACKHQNQYPVLFLTLKDMKRNHFEAQIDKFKSIISMLVDQYAELLDSPKLRESERKLLSQYLNEAAPVNKLMDALFNLSVFLEKHYEQKTIILIDE
;
A
#
# COMPACT_ATOMS: atom_id res chain seq x y z
N MET A 1 10.61 8.32 6.22
CA MET A 1 11.39 8.97 5.14
C MET A 1 11.14 8.38 3.77
N LEU A 2 11.40 7.09 3.52
CA LEU A 2 11.21 6.48 2.18
C LEU A 2 9.77 6.59 1.67
N TYR A 3 8.78 6.40 2.55
CA TYR A 3 7.37 6.63 2.20
C TYR A 3 7.14 8.04 1.63
N TYR A 4 7.54 9.09 2.37
CA TYR A 4 7.41 10.48 1.94
C TYR A 4 8.21 10.80 0.66
N PHE A 5 9.33 10.11 0.44
CA PHE A 5 10.13 10.35 -0.76
C PHE A 5 9.47 9.76 -2.00
N PHE A 6 8.96 8.53 -1.94
CA PHE A 6 8.44 7.84 -3.13
C PHE A 6 6.94 8.05 -3.37
N SER A 7 6.15 8.24 -2.30
CA SER A 7 4.68 8.21 -2.36
C SER A 7 4.10 9.35 -3.19
N ASN A 8 3.24 8.98 -4.14
CA ASN A 8 2.48 9.91 -4.96
C ASN A 8 1.39 10.66 -4.18
N LYS A 9 1.01 10.18 -2.99
CA LYS A 9 0.11 10.88 -2.05
C LYS A 9 0.82 11.99 -1.28
N GLU A 10 2.15 11.99 -1.28
CA GLU A 10 2.99 12.91 -0.49
C GLU A 10 3.63 14.03 -1.35
N LYS A 11 3.05 14.33 -2.53
CA LYS A 11 3.56 15.37 -3.44
C LYS A 11 3.66 16.75 -2.78
N GLU A 12 2.67 17.09 -1.95
CA GLU A 12 2.65 18.35 -1.19
C GLU A 12 3.77 18.41 -0.14
N ASN A 13 4.35 17.27 0.24
CA ASN A 13 5.45 17.15 1.19
C ASN A 13 6.83 17.03 0.52
N SER A 14 6.91 17.28 -0.80
CA SER A 14 8.17 17.27 -1.55
C SER A 14 9.22 18.24 -0.98
N TYR A 15 8.78 19.35 -0.36
CA TYR A 15 9.65 20.33 0.28
C TYR A 15 10.49 19.76 1.43
N LEU A 16 10.09 18.63 2.04
CA LEU A 16 10.84 17.97 3.11
C LEU A 16 12.25 17.55 2.68
N PHE A 17 12.51 17.44 1.38
CA PHE A 17 13.79 17.01 0.83
C PHE A 17 14.67 18.18 0.33
N ASN A 18 14.17 19.42 0.37
CA ASN A 18 14.89 20.58 -0.12
C ASN A 18 16.17 20.83 0.70
N GLY A 19 17.30 21.00 0.01
CA GLY A 19 18.60 21.29 0.64
C GLY A 19 19.28 20.08 1.29
N LEU A 20 18.66 18.89 1.29
CA LEU A 20 19.29 17.65 1.73
C LEU A 20 20.23 17.09 0.67
N GLU A 21 21.17 16.21 1.03
CA GLU A 21 22.10 15.59 0.07
C GLU A 21 21.37 14.86 -1.08
N ILE A 22 20.24 14.20 -0.80
CA ILE A 22 19.43 13.52 -1.83
C ILE A 22 18.91 14.48 -2.91
N SER A 23 18.68 15.76 -2.58
CA SER A 23 18.25 16.77 -3.56
C SER A 23 19.32 17.10 -4.61
N LYS A 24 20.58 16.72 -4.35
CA LYS A 24 21.70 16.87 -5.30
C LYS A 24 21.79 15.69 -6.27
N ASP A 25 21.18 14.56 -5.95
CA ASP A 25 21.13 13.38 -6.82
C ASP A 25 19.96 13.48 -7.81
N LYS A 26 20.27 13.86 -9.04
CA LYS A 26 19.28 14.03 -10.12
C LYS A 26 18.59 12.73 -10.50
N GLU A 27 19.25 11.58 -10.39
CA GLU A 27 18.64 10.29 -10.72
C GLU A 27 17.65 9.90 -9.62
N ALA A 28 18.03 10.03 -8.35
CA ALA A 28 17.11 9.78 -7.24
C ALA A 28 15.89 10.70 -7.29
N CYS A 29 16.08 11.99 -7.61
CA CYS A 29 14.98 12.96 -7.69
C CYS A 29 13.93 12.62 -8.77
N LYS A 30 14.27 11.86 -9.82
CA LYS A 30 13.27 11.38 -10.81
C LYS A 30 12.23 10.45 -10.18
N HIS A 31 12.57 9.81 -9.08
CA HIS A 31 11.71 8.89 -8.36
C HIS A 31 10.85 9.56 -7.28
N GLN A 32 11.09 10.85 -7.01
CA GLN A 32 10.42 11.56 -5.93
C GLN A 32 8.91 11.73 -6.22
N ASN A 33 8.09 11.27 -5.28
CA ASN A 33 6.63 11.33 -5.27
C ASN A 33 5.95 10.78 -6.54
N GLN A 34 6.55 9.78 -7.17
CA GLN A 34 6.05 9.19 -8.43
C GLN A 34 5.21 7.93 -8.26
N TYR A 35 5.30 7.23 -7.12
CA TYR A 35 4.81 5.86 -7.00
C TYR A 35 3.63 5.74 -6.03
N PRO A 36 2.63 4.88 -6.30
CA PRO A 36 1.80 4.36 -5.22
C PRO A 36 2.67 3.52 -4.28
N VAL A 37 2.57 3.76 -2.97
CA VAL A 37 3.41 3.10 -1.95
C VAL A 37 2.53 2.40 -0.91
N LEU A 38 2.59 1.07 -0.88
CA LEU A 38 2.04 0.30 0.24
C LEU A 38 3.07 0.28 1.36
N PHE A 39 2.78 0.96 2.47
CA PHE A 39 3.63 0.92 3.66
C PHE A 39 2.93 0.16 4.77
N LEU A 40 3.54 -0.94 5.21
CA LEU A 40 3.05 -1.74 6.32
C LEU A 40 4.16 -2.05 7.32
N THR A 41 3.78 -2.18 8.58
CA THR A 41 4.66 -2.65 9.63
C THR A 41 4.19 -3.99 10.19
N LEU A 42 5.13 -4.91 10.41
CA LEU A 42 4.89 -6.21 11.02
C LEU A 42 5.21 -6.20 12.53
N LYS A 43 5.59 -5.05 13.12
CA LYS A 43 5.93 -4.88 14.56
C LYS A 43 4.90 -5.47 15.52
N ASP A 44 3.64 -5.32 15.15
CA ASP A 44 2.49 -5.73 15.97
C ASP A 44 2.04 -7.18 15.70
N MET A 45 2.70 -7.89 14.78
CA MET A 45 2.41 -9.29 14.47
C MET A 45 3.05 -10.24 15.50
N LYS A 46 2.69 -10.05 16.77
CA LYS A 46 3.22 -10.77 17.93
C LYS A 46 2.12 -11.53 18.69
N ARG A 47 1.19 -12.16 17.97
CA ARG A 47 0.06 -12.86 18.59
C ARG A 47 0.46 -14.27 19.03
N ASN A 48 -0.15 -14.73 20.12
CA ASN A 48 0.24 -15.97 20.80
C ASN A 48 -0.24 -17.26 20.09
N HIS A 49 -1.08 -17.14 19.06
CA HIS A 49 -1.55 -18.26 18.25
C HIS A 49 -1.84 -17.82 16.81
N PHE A 50 -1.79 -18.78 15.89
CA PHE A 50 -1.85 -18.55 14.45
C PHE A 50 -3.14 -17.87 13.98
N GLU A 51 -4.29 -18.23 14.55
CA GLU A 51 -5.59 -17.62 14.20
C GLU A 51 -5.63 -16.12 14.52
N ALA A 52 -5.17 -15.72 15.71
CA ALA A 52 -5.08 -14.29 16.05
C ALA A 52 -4.05 -13.56 15.17
N GLN A 53 -3.04 -14.28 14.67
CA GLN A 53 -2.06 -13.72 13.74
C GLN A 53 -2.67 -13.44 12.36
N ILE A 54 -3.54 -14.33 11.88
CA ILE A 54 -4.35 -14.12 10.67
C ILE A 54 -5.26 -12.91 10.85
N ASP A 55 -5.98 -12.81 11.98
CA ASP A 55 -6.90 -11.70 12.20
C ASP A 55 -6.17 -10.36 12.28
N LYS A 56 -5.01 -10.29 12.93
CA LYS A 56 -4.17 -9.08 12.89
C LYS A 56 -3.71 -8.75 11.47
N PHE A 57 -3.38 -9.75 10.65
CA PHE A 57 -3.00 -9.52 9.26
C PHE A 57 -4.19 -9.01 8.43
N LYS A 58 -5.42 -9.52 8.65
CA LYS A 58 -6.63 -8.95 8.03
C LYS A 58 -6.78 -7.47 8.37
N SER A 59 -6.61 -7.08 9.62
CA SER A 59 -6.67 -5.66 10.01
C SER A 59 -5.58 -4.82 9.35
N ILE A 60 -4.36 -5.35 9.19
CA ILE A 60 -3.29 -4.67 8.43
C ILE A 60 -3.72 -4.45 6.98
N ILE A 61 -4.24 -5.50 6.32
CA ILE A 61 -4.71 -5.40 4.94
C ILE A 61 -5.90 -4.45 4.81
N SER A 62 -6.85 -4.47 5.75
CA SER A 62 -7.99 -3.54 5.80
C SER A 62 -7.52 -2.08 5.86
N MET A 63 -6.58 -1.77 6.77
CA MET A 63 -5.99 -0.42 6.87
C MET A 63 -5.27 0.00 5.58
N LEU A 64 -4.57 -0.92 4.91
CA LEU A 64 -3.95 -0.63 3.62
C LEU A 64 -5.00 -0.32 2.53
N VAL A 65 -6.12 -1.03 2.52
CA VAL A 65 -7.21 -0.74 1.58
C VAL A 65 -7.86 0.61 1.88
N ASP A 66 -8.09 0.91 3.16
CA ASP A 66 -8.69 2.17 3.59
C ASP A 66 -7.83 3.39 3.18
N GLN A 67 -6.50 3.26 3.30
CA GLN A 67 -5.57 4.27 2.78
C GLN A 67 -5.69 4.52 1.28
N TYR A 68 -6.29 3.59 0.52
CA TYR A 68 -6.52 3.67 -0.92
C TYR A 68 -8.00 3.44 -1.26
N ALA A 69 -8.91 3.97 -0.45
CA ALA A 69 -10.36 3.80 -0.60
C ALA A 69 -10.87 4.20 -1.99
N GLU A 70 -10.19 5.11 -2.70
CA GLU A 70 -10.50 5.47 -4.08
C GLU A 70 -10.48 4.29 -5.06
N LEU A 71 -9.80 3.18 -4.71
CA LEU A 71 -9.81 1.94 -5.51
C LEU A 71 -11.18 1.27 -5.52
N LEU A 72 -12.01 1.46 -4.49
CA LEU A 72 -13.35 0.87 -4.41
C LEU A 72 -14.27 1.34 -5.54
N ASP A 73 -14.04 2.54 -6.07
CA ASP A 73 -14.83 3.13 -7.16
C ASP A 73 -14.00 3.28 -8.45
N SER A 74 -12.79 2.71 -8.49
CA SER A 74 -11.89 2.84 -9.64
C SER A 74 -12.51 2.25 -10.91
N PRO A 75 -12.69 3.04 -11.99
CA PRO A 75 -13.21 2.54 -13.26
C PRO A 75 -12.21 1.62 -13.98
N LYS A 76 -10.92 1.67 -13.60
CA LYS A 76 -9.86 0.82 -14.15
C LYS A 76 -9.85 -0.60 -13.56
N LEU A 77 -10.59 -0.83 -12.47
CA LEU A 77 -10.76 -2.14 -11.86
C LEU A 77 -12.02 -2.85 -12.36
N ARG A 78 -11.98 -4.17 -12.38
CA ARG A 78 -13.17 -4.99 -12.63
C ARG A 78 -14.06 -5.04 -11.39
N GLU A 79 -15.33 -5.33 -11.58
CA GLU A 79 -16.27 -5.49 -10.46
C GLU A 79 -15.82 -6.54 -9.44
N SER A 80 -15.25 -7.67 -9.90
CA SER A 80 -14.71 -8.71 -9.02
C SER A 80 -13.52 -8.24 -8.19
N GLU A 81 -12.71 -7.31 -8.72
CA GLU A 81 -11.56 -6.74 -8.01
C GLU A 81 -12.02 -5.75 -6.94
N ARG A 82 -13.00 -4.90 -7.28
CA ARG A 82 -13.68 -4.02 -6.30
C ARG A 82 -14.38 -4.81 -5.18
N LYS A 83 -15.01 -5.93 -5.53
CA LYS A 83 -15.62 -6.84 -4.55
C LYS A 83 -14.58 -7.44 -3.61
N LEU A 84 -13.41 -7.83 -4.13
CA LEU A 84 -12.32 -8.33 -3.30
C LEU A 84 -11.74 -7.24 -2.38
N LEU A 85 -11.56 -6.02 -2.90
CA LEU A 85 -11.19 -4.86 -2.07
C LEU A 85 -12.20 -4.62 -0.93
N SER A 86 -13.49 -4.71 -1.24
CA SER A 86 -14.55 -4.61 -0.22
C SER A 86 -14.45 -5.72 0.83
N GLN A 87 -14.11 -6.95 0.43
CA GLN A 87 -13.87 -8.04 1.38
C GLN A 87 -12.65 -7.80 2.26
N TYR A 88 -11.56 -7.26 1.71
CA TYR A 88 -10.38 -6.89 2.48
C TYR A 88 -10.69 -5.77 3.48
N LEU A 89 -11.36 -4.69 3.02
CA LEU A 89 -11.73 -3.57 3.88
C LEU A 89 -12.59 -3.99 5.06
N ASN A 90 -13.58 -4.85 4.83
CA ASN A 90 -14.48 -5.35 5.87
C ASN A 90 -13.94 -6.55 6.65
N GLU A 91 -12.64 -6.88 6.52
CA GLU A 91 -11.98 -8.04 7.15
C GLU A 91 -12.69 -9.40 6.90
N ALA A 92 -13.48 -9.48 5.82
CA ALA A 92 -14.31 -10.62 5.46
C ALA A 92 -13.63 -11.57 4.45
N ALA A 93 -12.42 -11.25 4.00
CA ALA A 93 -11.69 -12.08 3.04
C ALA A 93 -11.27 -13.43 3.67
N PRO A 94 -11.51 -14.56 2.99
CA PRO A 94 -11.04 -15.86 3.45
C PRO A 94 -9.51 -15.96 3.37
N VAL A 95 -8.91 -16.89 4.13
CA VAL A 95 -7.45 -17.02 4.26
C VAL A 95 -6.75 -17.19 2.92
N ASN A 96 -7.29 -17.98 1.99
CA ASN A 96 -6.71 -18.14 0.66
C ASN A 96 -6.65 -16.83 -0.13
N LYS A 97 -7.61 -15.92 0.04
CA LYS A 97 -7.56 -14.58 -0.56
C LYS A 97 -6.61 -13.65 0.19
N LEU A 98 -6.48 -13.83 1.50
CA LEU A 98 -5.57 -13.05 2.33
C LEU A 98 -4.10 -13.35 2.00
N MET A 99 -3.77 -14.60 1.67
CA MET A 99 -2.42 -15.01 1.23
C MET A 99 -1.92 -14.20 0.03
N ASP A 100 -2.82 -13.86 -0.89
CA ASP A 100 -2.51 -13.10 -2.10
C ASP A 100 -2.71 -11.58 -1.92
N ALA A 101 -3.02 -11.09 -0.71
CA ALA A 101 -3.50 -9.72 -0.52
C ALA A 101 -2.52 -8.65 -1.01
N LEU A 102 -1.24 -8.72 -0.62
CA LEU A 102 -0.25 -7.73 -1.05
C LEU A 102 -0.01 -7.75 -2.58
N PHE A 103 -0.07 -8.93 -3.20
CA PHE A 103 0.00 -9.06 -4.65
C PHE A 103 -1.21 -8.44 -5.32
N ASN A 104 -2.42 -8.75 -4.84
CA ASN A 104 -3.65 -8.19 -5.40
C ASN A 104 -3.68 -6.67 -5.26
N LEU A 105 -3.33 -6.13 -4.09
CA LEU A 105 -3.26 -4.68 -3.85
C LEU A 105 -2.23 -4.01 -4.76
N SER A 106 -1.04 -4.59 -4.94
CA SER A 106 -0.02 -3.99 -5.81
C SER A 106 -0.48 -3.93 -7.27
N VAL A 107 -1.17 -4.97 -7.76
CA VAL A 107 -1.78 -5.01 -9.09
C VAL A 107 -2.91 -4.00 -9.23
N PHE A 108 -3.76 -3.86 -8.21
CA PHE A 108 -4.89 -2.92 -8.26
C PHE A 108 -4.42 -1.47 -8.25
N LEU A 109 -3.41 -1.16 -7.45
CA LEU A 109 -2.74 0.14 -7.45
C LEU A 109 -2.06 0.41 -8.79
N GLU A 110 -1.35 -0.56 -9.35
CA GLU A 110 -0.71 -0.40 -10.66
C GLU A 110 -1.75 -0.12 -11.75
N LYS A 111 -2.87 -0.83 -11.77
CA LYS A 111 -3.97 -0.56 -12.71
C LYS A 111 -4.53 0.84 -12.54
N HIS A 112 -4.78 1.27 -11.31
CA HIS A 112 -5.40 2.57 -11.04
C HIS A 112 -4.46 3.73 -11.39
N TYR A 113 -3.22 3.67 -10.90
CA TYR A 113 -2.22 4.73 -11.01
C TYR A 113 -1.37 4.65 -12.28
N GLU A 114 -1.45 3.57 -13.06
CA GLU A 114 -0.61 3.30 -14.25
C GLU A 114 0.89 3.39 -13.95
N GLN A 115 1.26 3.00 -12.74
CA GLN A 115 2.62 3.06 -12.22
C GLN A 115 2.88 1.87 -11.31
N LYS A 116 4.10 1.33 -11.36
CA LYS A 116 4.50 0.23 -10.47
C LYS A 116 4.36 0.62 -9.00
N THR A 117 3.87 -0.31 -8.20
CA THR A 117 3.70 -0.11 -6.75
C THR A 117 4.97 -0.47 -6.01
N ILE A 118 5.40 0.41 -5.10
CA ILE A 118 6.48 0.11 -4.15
C ILE A 118 5.83 -0.45 -2.88
N ILE A 119 6.35 -1.57 -2.37
CA ILE A 119 5.94 -2.14 -1.09
C ILE A 119 7.10 -1.93 -0.12
N LEU A 120 6.84 -1.18 0.94
CA LEU A 120 7.77 -0.94 2.04
C LEU A 120 7.28 -1.70 3.26
N ILE A 121 8.11 -2.62 3.75
CA ILE A 121 7.83 -3.45 4.93
C ILE A 121 8.81 -3.06 6.03
N ASP A 122 8.29 -2.64 7.17
CA ASP A 122 9.06 -2.38 8.39
C ASP A 122 8.79 -3.48 9.43
N GLU A 123 9.82 -3.92 10.16
CA GLU A 123 9.75 -5.02 11.14
C GLU A 123 9.69 -4.54 12.58
#